data_AF-A0A0D8XC11-F1
#
_entry.id   AF-A0A0D8XC11-F1
#
_cell.length_a   1.000
_cell.length_b   1.000
_cell.length_c   1.000
_cell.angle_alpha   90.00
_cell.angle_beta   90.00
_cell.angle_gamma   90.00
#
_symmetry.space_group_name_H-M   'P 1'
#
loop_
_entity.id
_entity.type
_entity.pdbx_description
1 polymer ?
#
loop_
_entity_poly.entity_id
_entity_poly.type
_entity_poly.pdbx_seq_one_letter_code
_entity_poly.pdbx_strand_id
1 'polypeptide(L)'
;MTSSPSSSSLSRSDIDPLPLEGVFGQYRFADVPKLKAIFYAEFDIDIGPVIRYQIPEDQVVVSPERFSAFSAAIIPKDEMLNRLVKLNFRDYKVMGHPIGLKKR
;
A
#
# COMPACT_ATOMS: atom_id res chain seq x y z
N MET A 1 59.88 34.36 2.39
CA MET A 1 58.49 34.84 2.33
C MET A 1 57.62 33.64 2.02
N THR A 2 56.93 33.12 3.05
CA THR A 2 56.10 31.92 2.99
C THR A 2 54.69 32.33 2.57
N SER A 3 54.21 31.88 1.42
CA SER A 3 52.81 32.04 1.01
C SER A 3 52.06 30.73 1.23
N SER A 4 51.17 30.74 2.21
CA SER A 4 50.30 29.65 2.66
C SER A 4 49.35 29.16 1.55
N PRO A 5 48.93 27.89 1.56
CA PRO A 5 47.91 27.40 0.65
C PRO A 5 46.51 27.85 1.12
N SER A 6 45.74 28.41 0.20
CA SER A 6 44.35 28.82 0.41
C SER A 6 43.48 27.59 0.67
N SER A 7 42.92 27.51 1.89
CA SER A 7 41.90 26.53 2.27
C SER A 7 40.61 26.83 1.51
N SER A 8 40.31 26.05 0.46
CA SER A 8 39.00 26.06 -0.18
C SER A 8 37.98 25.44 0.77
N SER A 9 37.15 26.29 1.38
CA SER A 9 35.97 25.88 2.12
C SER A 9 35.02 25.11 1.21
N LEU A 10 34.96 23.78 1.37
CA LEU A 10 33.94 22.94 0.74
C LEU A 10 32.57 23.37 1.26
N SER A 11 31.83 24.10 0.42
CA SER A 11 30.43 24.43 0.65
C SER A 11 29.62 23.13 0.71
N ARG A 12 28.95 22.94 1.84
CA ARG A 12 28.23 21.73 2.22
C ARG A 12 26.85 21.68 1.58
N SER A 13 26.78 21.83 0.25
CA SER A 13 25.52 22.08 -0.47
C SER A 13 25.44 21.36 -1.80
N ASP A 14 25.91 20.11 -1.88
CA ASP A 14 25.61 19.20 -2.99
C ASP A 14 25.46 17.77 -2.44
N ILE A 15 24.46 17.57 -1.58
CA ILE A 15 23.85 16.23 -1.47
C ILE A 15 22.74 16.26 -2.51
N ASP A 16 23.10 15.94 -3.76
CA ASP A 16 22.10 15.49 -4.72
C ASP A 16 21.28 14.39 -4.04
N PRO A 17 19.94 14.49 -4.00
CA PRO A 17 19.14 13.38 -3.51
C PRO A 17 19.44 12.20 -4.43
N LEU A 18 20.19 11.23 -3.92
CA LEU A 18 20.46 9.98 -4.62
C LEU A 18 19.13 9.48 -5.17
N PRO A 19 19.02 9.18 -6.47
CA PRO A 19 17.77 8.65 -7.01
C PRO A 19 17.41 7.42 -6.18
N LEU A 20 16.18 7.38 -5.65
CA LEU A 20 15.55 6.21 -5.04
C LEU A 20 15.32 5.09 -6.09
N GLU A 21 16.23 4.94 -7.04
CA GLU A 21 16.24 3.99 -8.15
C GLU A 21 17.00 2.75 -7.71
N GLY A 22 16.48 2.03 -6.71
CA GLY A 22 16.88 0.64 -6.54
C GLY A 22 16.26 -0.21 -7.66
N VAL A 23 17.04 -1.16 -8.14
CA VAL A 23 16.62 -2.10 -9.17
C VAL A 23 16.26 -3.42 -8.49
N PHE A 24 15.06 -3.95 -8.73
CA PHE A 24 14.65 -5.28 -8.29
C PHE A 24 14.61 -6.22 -9.49
N GLY A 25 15.74 -6.90 -9.75
CA GLY A 25 15.88 -7.75 -10.94
C GLY A 25 15.88 -6.92 -12.23
N GLN A 26 14.88 -7.11 -13.09
CA GLN A 26 14.68 -6.31 -14.31
C GLN A 26 13.72 -5.12 -14.13
N TYR A 27 13.10 -4.99 -12.95
CA TYR A 27 12.12 -3.94 -12.68
C TYR A 27 12.77 -2.76 -11.99
N ARG A 28 12.56 -1.54 -12.52
CA ARG A 28 12.85 -0.32 -11.78
C ARG A 28 11.71 -0.08 -10.79
N PHE A 29 11.99 0.56 -9.65
CA PHE A 29 10.91 0.93 -8.71
C PHE A 29 9.82 1.79 -9.36
N ALA A 30 10.15 2.54 -10.41
CA ALA A 30 9.18 3.29 -11.22
C ALA A 30 8.19 2.39 -11.99
N ASP A 31 8.56 1.15 -12.29
CA ASP A 31 7.75 0.22 -13.08
C ASP A 31 6.76 -0.59 -12.20
N VAL A 32 6.85 -0.47 -10.87
CA VAL A 32 5.99 -1.19 -9.91
C VAL A 32 4.81 -0.31 -9.49
N PRO A 33 3.56 -0.81 -9.53
CA PRO A 33 2.40 -0.07 -9.03
C PRO A 33 2.60 0.37 -7.58
N LYS A 34 2.43 1.67 -7.31
CA LYS A 34 2.56 2.22 -5.96
C LYS A 34 1.42 1.70 -5.08
N LEU A 35 1.77 1.16 -3.91
CA LEU A 35 0.81 0.80 -2.88
C LEU A 35 0.06 2.05 -2.42
N LYS A 36 -1.27 2.02 -2.51
CA LYS A 36 -2.12 3.17 -2.16
C LYS A 36 -2.56 3.14 -0.70
N ALA A 37 -3.05 1.99 -0.24
CA ALA A 37 -3.49 1.79 1.13
C ALA A 37 -3.48 0.31 1.47
N ILE A 38 -3.46 0.03 2.77
CA ILE A 38 -3.78 -1.27 3.36
C ILE A 38 -5.00 -1.04 4.25
N PHE A 39 -5.99 -1.92 4.15
CA PHE A 39 -7.15 -1.89 5.02
C PHE A 39 -7.47 -3.28 5.54
N TYR A 40 -8.06 -3.32 6.72
CA TYR A 40 -8.63 -4.52 7.32
C TYR A 40 -10.14 -4.32 7.45
N ALA A 41 -10.88 -5.32 6.99
CA ALA A 41 -12.33 -5.32 7.02
C ALA A 41 -12.82 -6.65 7.61
N GLU A 42 -13.97 -6.59 8.25
CA GLU A 42 -14.61 -7.73 8.88
C GLU A 42 -16.12 -7.71 8.62
N PHE A 43 -16.76 -8.86 8.88
CA PHE A 43 -18.20 -8.99 8.80
C PHE A 43 -18.80 -8.87 10.19
N ASP A 44 -19.54 -7.80 10.43
CA ASP A 44 -20.41 -7.65 11.58
C ASP A 44 -21.78 -8.29 11.26
N ILE A 45 -22.38 -9.00 12.21
CA ILE A 45 -23.64 -9.74 11.97
C ILE A 45 -24.84 -8.77 11.86
N ASP A 46 -24.79 -7.65 12.59
CA ASP A 46 -25.87 -6.69 12.64
C ASP A 46 -25.72 -5.61 11.55
N ILE A 47 -24.47 -5.24 11.25
CA ILE A 47 -24.13 -4.12 10.34
C ILE A 47 -23.68 -4.62 8.96
N GLY A 48 -23.09 -5.81 8.87
CA GLY A 48 -22.55 -6.39 7.65
C GLY A 48 -21.06 -6.08 7.41
N PRO A 49 -20.61 -5.96 6.15
CA PRO A 49 -19.21 -5.66 5.82
C PRO A 49 -18.77 -4.29 6.34
N VAL A 50 -17.77 -4.24 7.22
CA VAL A 50 -17.23 -2.98 7.76
C VAL A 50 -15.72 -2.93 7.62
N ILE A 51 -15.18 -1.80 7.13
CA ILE A 51 -13.75 -1.50 7.21
C ILE A 51 -13.46 -1.07 8.65
N ARG A 52 -12.64 -1.85 9.35
CA ARG A 52 -12.31 -1.60 10.76
C ARG A 52 -11.01 -0.79 10.90
N TYR A 53 -10.05 -0.97 10.00
CA TYR A 53 -8.80 -0.21 9.97
C TYR A 53 -8.38 0.11 8.54
N GLN A 54 -7.78 1.28 8.34
CA GLN A 54 -7.19 1.67 7.06
C GLN A 54 -5.97 2.56 7.28
N ILE A 55 -4.91 2.30 6.53
CA ILE A 55 -3.69 3.08 6.48
C ILE A 55 -3.43 3.48 5.01
N PRO A 56 -3.21 4.77 4.69
CA PRO A 56 -3.11 5.91 5.61
C PRO A 56 -4.44 6.28 6.29
N GLU A 57 -4.43 6.74 7.54
CA GLU A 57 -5.64 7.19 8.26
C GLU A 57 -6.15 8.54 7.76
N ASP A 58 -5.23 9.39 7.30
CA ASP A 58 -5.50 10.74 6.77
C ASP A 58 -6.11 10.71 5.36
N GLN A 59 -6.06 9.57 4.67
CA GLN A 59 -6.58 9.41 3.31
C GLN A 59 -7.65 8.32 3.27
N VAL A 60 -8.88 8.71 2.93
CA VAL A 60 -9.96 7.76 2.64
C VAL A 60 -9.75 7.19 1.23
N VAL A 61 -8.79 6.27 1.09
CA VAL A 61 -8.46 5.61 -0.19
C VAL A 61 -9.59 4.67 -0.62
N VAL A 62 -10.16 3.93 0.33
CA VAL A 62 -11.33 3.08 0.10
C VAL A 62 -12.51 3.70 0.86
N SER A 63 -13.43 4.31 0.11
CA SER A 63 -14.69 4.81 0.69
C SER A 63 -15.65 3.65 1.00
N PRO A 64 -16.56 3.78 1.97
CA PRO A 64 -17.57 2.76 2.28
C PRO A 64 -18.43 2.37 1.08
N GLU A 65 -18.78 3.33 0.22
CA GLU A 65 -19.53 3.07 -1.03
C GLU A 65 -18.75 2.19 -2.01
N ARG A 66 -17.46 2.49 -2.18
CA ARG A 66 -16.57 1.68 -3.03
C ARG A 66 -16.39 0.30 -2.44
N PHE A 67 -16.16 0.22 -1.13
CA PHE A 67 -16.03 -1.05 -0.42
C PHE A 67 -17.30 -1.90 -0.59
N SER A 68 -18.49 -1.32 -0.48
CA SER A 68 -19.74 -2.04 -0.68
C SER A 68 -19.86 -2.68 -2.07
N ALA A 69 -19.21 -2.12 -3.10
CA ALA A 69 -19.25 -2.69 -4.45
C ALA A 69 -18.46 -4.00 -4.58
N PHE A 70 -17.50 -4.26 -3.68
CA PHE A 70 -16.66 -5.45 -3.72
C PHE A 70 -16.54 -6.20 -2.39
N SER A 71 -17.26 -5.77 -1.36
CA SER A 71 -17.30 -6.40 -0.04
C SER A 71 -17.77 -7.85 -0.13
N ALA A 72 -18.73 -8.14 -1.02
CA ALA A 72 -19.19 -9.50 -1.30
C ALA A 72 -18.10 -10.43 -1.87
N ALA A 73 -17.05 -9.89 -2.48
CA ALA A 73 -15.90 -10.68 -2.95
C ALA A 73 -14.82 -10.86 -1.86
N ILE A 74 -14.83 -10.02 -0.83
CA ILE A 74 -13.93 -10.07 0.33
C ILE A 74 -14.53 -10.90 1.47
N ILE A 75 -15.86 -11.04 1.53
CA ILE A 75 -16.60 -11.83 2.53
C ILE A 75 -17.28 -12.97 1.78
N PRO A 76 -16.50 -14.01 1.42
CA PRO A 76 -16.89 -14.89 0.36
C PRO A 76 -17.73 -16.06 0.89
N LYS A 77 -18.30 -16.84 -0.03
CA LYS A 77 -18.65 -18.23 0.25
C LYS A 77 -17.45 -18.97 0.86
N ASP A 78 -17.70 -19.96 1.71
CA ASP A 78 -16.64 -20.74 2.38
C ASP A 78 -15.49 -21.20 1.47
N GLU A 79 -15.79 -21.47 0.19
CA GLU A 79 -14.84 -21.91 -0.84
C GLU A 79 -13.74 -20.88 -1.20
N MET A 80 -14.01 -19.60 -0.97
CA MET A 80 -13.12 -18.49 -1.30
C MET A 80 -12.32 -18.00 -0.08
N LEU A 81 -12.62 -18.51 1.12
CA LEU A 81 -11.81 -18.30 2.32
C LEU A 81 -10.44 -18.98 2.16
N ASN A 82 -9.42 -18.41 2.81
CA ASN A 82 -8.03 -18.88 2.76
C ASN A 82 -7.43 -18.91 1.33
N ARG A 83 -7.98 -18.10 0.40
CA ARG A 83 -7.46 -17.95 -0.97
C ARG A 83 -7.08 -16.51 -1.26
N LEU A 84 -6.06 -16.29 -2.09
CA LEU A 84 -5.70 -14.94 -2.55
C LEU A 84 -6.77 -14.41 -3.51
N VAL A 85 -7.48 -13.36 -3.12
CA VAL A 85 -8.47 -12.67 -3.95
C VAL A 85 -7.80 -11.47 -4.62
N LYS A 86 -8.05 -11.30 -5.93
CA LYS A 86 -7.55 -10.18 -6.73
C LYS A 86 -8.71 -9.56 -7.48
N LEU A 87 -8.98 -8.30 -7.22
CA LEU A 87 -10.01 -7.50 -7.87
C LEU A 87 -9.31 -6.43 -8.70
N ASN A 88 -9.56 -6.43 -10.00
CA ASN A 88 -9.02 -5.43 -10.90
C ASN A 88 -10.10 -4.37 -11.18
N PHE A 89 -9.84 -3.14 -10.75
CA PHE A 89 -10.58 -1.96 -11.20
C PHE A 89 -9.79 -1.27 -12.32
N ARG A 90 -10.42 -0.28 -12.97
CA ARG A 90 -9.77 0.47 -14.06
C ARG A 90 -8.60 1.32 -13.56
N ASP A 91 -8.71 1.78 -12.32
CA ASP A 91 -7.85 2.78 -11.68
C ASP A 91 -6.94 2.19 -10.59
N TYR A 92 -7.31 1.06 -9.98
CA TYR A 92 -6.48 0.36 -9.00
C TYR A 92 -6.78 -1.14 -8.95
N LYS A 93 -5.90 -1.88 -8.26
CA LYS A 93 -6.07 -3.30 -7.99
C LYS A 93 -6.15 -3.52 -6.50
N VAL A 94 -7.18 -4.24 -6.06
CA VAL A 94 -7.32 -4.68 -4.68
C VAL A 94 -6.89 -6.14 -4.60
N MET A 95 -5.98 -6.43 -3.67
CA MET A 95 -5.58 -7.81 -3.37
C MET A 95 -5.81 -8.05 -1.89
N GLY A 96 -6.35 -9.21 -1.55
CA GLY A 96 -6.68 -9.55 -0.17
C GLY A 96 -6.69 -11.05 0.07
N HIS A 97 -6.67 -11.45 1.34
CA HIS A 97 -6.71 -12.84 1.76
C HIS A 97 -7.79 -12.98 2.84
N PRO A 98 -9.02 -13.34 2.49
CA PRO A 98 -10.12 -13.45 3.44
C PRO A 98 -9.93 -14.67 4.33
N ILE A 99 -10.08 -14.46 5.64
CA ILE A 99 -9.94 -15.50 6.67
C ILE A 99 -11.29 -15.65 7.36
N GLY A 100 -11.79 -16.88 7.42
CA GLY A 100 -13.00 -17.20 8.18
C GLY A 100 -12.64 -17.57 9.61
N LEU A 101 -13.18 -16.85 10.58
CA LEU A 101 -13.05 -17.19 11.99
C LEU A 101 -14.17 -18.19 12.37
N LYS A 102 -13.83 -19.46 12.57
CA LYS A 102 -14.74 -20.44 13.17
C LYS A 102 -14.61 -20.37 14.69
N LYS A 103 -15.69 -20.07 15.41
CA LYS A 103 -15.74 -20.33 16.86
C LYS A 103 -15.62 -21.84 17.07
N ARG A 104 -14.66 -22.25 17.90
CA ARG A 104 -14.52 -23.64 18.40
C ARG A 104 -15.58 -23.92 19.46
#